data_AF-A0A6S6VTG5-F1
#
_entry.id   AF-A0A6S6VTG5-F1
#
_cell.length_a   1.000
_cell.length_b   1.000
_cell.length_c   1.000
_cell.angle_alpha   90.00
_cell.angle_beta   90.00
_cell.angle_gamma   90.00
#
_symmetry.space_group_name_H-M   'P 1'
#
loop_
_entity.id
_entity.type
_entity.pdbx_description
1 polymer ?
#
loop_
_entity_poly.entity_id
_entity_poly.type
_entity_poly.pdbx_seq_one_letter_code
_entity_poly.pdbx_strand_id
1 'polypeptide(L)'
;MEWGSKVDIWSVATLVWDLFEDEHLFDAHDNEGNPSETHHVSEMVAYLGMPPLEYTQSNHMTKKVFDKQGHWTGGSKGVTIPNISLEERVSVLKGEEKELFLDLIRSMLRWRPEDRKSATELLKHPWMADTM
;
A
#
# COMPACT_ATOMS: atom_id res chain seq x y z
N MET A 1 -14.33 6.55 8.67
CA MET A 1 -14.24 5.31 7.87
C MET A 1 -14.42 4.16 8.84
N GLU A 2 -15.39 3.28 8.61
CA GLU A 2 -15.60 2.10 9.46
C GLU A 2 -14.67 0.97 9.03
N TRP A 3 -14.13 0.25 10.01
CA TRP A 3 -13.30 -0.93 9.76
C TRP A 3 -14.21 -2.11 9.39
N GLY A 4 -13.80 -2.90 8.41
CA GLY A 4 -14.52 -4.10 7.96
C GLY A 4 -13.57 -5.11 7.33
N SER A 5 -14.09 -6.21 6.79
CA SER A 5 -13.28 -7.32 6.26
C SER A 5 -12.27 -6.93 5.15
N LYS A 6 -12.46 -5.79 4.51
CA LYS A 6 -11.51 -5.22 3.53
C LYS A 6 -10.18 -4.79 4.16
N VAL A 7 -10.13 -4.66 5.48
CA VAL A 7 -8.89 -4.44 6.24
C VAL A 7 -8.04 -5.70 6.19
N ASP A 8 -8.66 -6.87 6.35
CA ASP A 8 -7.94 -8.15 6.28
C ASP A 8 -7.31 -8.36 4.90
N ILE A 9 -7.98 -7.88 3.83
CA ILE A 9 -7.41 -7.91 2.47
C ILE A 9 -6.11 -7.11 2.38
N TRP A 10 -6.02 -5.96 3.05
CA TRP A 10 -4.77 -5.20 3.10
C TRP A 10 -3.68 -5.97 3.86
N SER A 11 -4.03 -6.52 5.02
CA SER A 11 -3.10 -7.32 5.83
C SER A 11 -2.61 -8.58 5.11
N VAL A 12 -3.45 -9.20 4.27
CA VAL A 12 -3.03 -10.34 3.43
C VAL A 12 -2.07 -9.86 2.35
N ALA A 13 -2.26 -8.67 1.76
CA ALA A 13 -1.32 -8.15 0.76
C ALA A 13 0.07 -7.93 1.35
N THR A 14 0.14 -7.34 2.55
CA THR A 14 1.42 -7.16 3.25
C THR A 14 2.04 -8.51 3.59
N LEU A 15 1.26 -9.48 4.08
CA LEU A 15 1.77 -10.82 4.40
C LEU A 15 2.29 -11.56 3.17
N VAL A 16 1.54 -11.54 2.06
CA VAL A 16 1.94 -12.20 0.81
C VAL A 16 3.24 -11.59 0.29
N TRP A 17 3.39 -10.28 0.36
CA TRP A 17 4.63 -9.60 -0.01
C TRP A 17 5.81 -10.05 0.84
N ASP A 18 5.67 -9.97 2.17
CA ASP A 18 6.73 -10.31 3.13
C ASP A 18 7.20 -11.76 2.97
N LEU A 19 6.28 -12.68 2.64
CA LEU A 19 6.61 -14.09 2.38
C LEU A 19 7.38 -14.32 1.08
N PHE A 20 7.12 -13.50 0.05
CA PHE A 20 7.76 -13.66 -1.26
C PHE A 20 9.11 -12.96 -1.35
N GLU A 21 9.21 -11.73 -0.84
CA GLU A 21 10.39 -10.89 -1.03
C GLU A 21 11.36 -10.91 0.17
N ASP A 22 11.05 -11.65 1.24
CA ASP A 22 11.84 -11.72 2.48
C ASP A 22 12.13 -10.33 3.09
N GLU A 23 11.26 -9.36 2.82
CA GLU A 23 11.36 -7.97 3.23
C GLU A 23 9.96 -7.39 3.47
N HIS A 24 9.81 -6.52 4.48
CA HIS A 24 8.54 -5.85 4.76
C HIS A 24 8.09 -4.93 3.62
N LEU A 25 6.82 -5.02 3.22
CA LEU A 25 6.27 -4.10 2.23
C LEU A 25 6.33 -2.63 2.70
N PHE A 26 6.01 -2.38 3.96
CA PHE A 26 6.08 -1.07 4.61
C PHE A 26 7.04 -1.16 5.80
N ASP A 27 8.11 -0.38 5.80
CA ASP A 27 9.03 -0.34 6.94
C ASP A 27 8.40 0.48 8.08
N ALA A 28 7.76 1.61 7.74
CA ALA A 28 7.05 2.47 8.69
C ALA A 28 7.90 3.01 9.86
N HIS A 29 9.21 3.12 9.69
CA HIS A 29 10.13 3.74 10.64
C HIS A 29 10.63 5.10 10.12
N ASP A 30 11.01 5.99 11.04
CA ASP A 30 11.76 7.20 10.69
C ASP A 30 13.26 6.93 10.59
N ASN A 31 14.03 7.96 10.21
CA ASN A 31 15.49 7.87 10.04
C ASN A 31 16.25 7.46 11.32
N GLU A 32 15.60 7.47 12.49
CA GLU A 32 16.18 7.04 13.77
C GLU A 32 15.78 5.59 14.12
N GLY A 33 15.00 4.93 13.26
CA GLY A 33 14.48 3.58 13.48
C GLY A 33 13.26 3.53 14.40
N ASN A 34 12.60 4.68 14.68
CA ASN A 34 11.41 4.71 15.51
C ASN A 34 10.14 4.57 14.66
N PRO A 35 9.10 3.87 15.14
CA PRO A 35 7.83 3.76 14.43
C PRO A 35 7.25 5.14 14.09
N SER A 36 6.88 5.33 12.83
CA SER A 36 6.44 6.62 12.30
C SER A 36 5.28 6.46 11.34
N GLU A 37 4.08 6.81 11.81
CA GLU A 37 2.88 6.81 10.98
C GLU A 37 3.03 7.73 9.74
N THR A 38 3.78 8.84 9.84
CA THR A 38 4.02 9.73 8.69
C THR A 38 4.88 9.06 7.62
N HIS A 39 5.91 8.31 8.01
CA HIS A 39 6.71 7.53 7.04
C HIS A 39 5.87 6.43 6.42
N HIS A 40 5.06 5.72 7.22
CA HIS A 40 4.13 4.72 6.71
C HIS A 40 3.21 5.31 5.62
N VAL A 41 2.56 6.46 5.85
CA VAL A 41 1.72 7.09 4.83
C VAL A 41 2.54 7.54 3.61
N SER A 42 3.79 7.99 3.80
CA SER A 42 4.66 8.39 2.69
C SER A 42 4.99 7.20 1.78
N GLU A 43 5.23 6.02 2.34
CA GLU A 43 5.44 4.77 1.60
C GLU A 43 4.17 4.33 0.89
N MET A 44 3.01 4.45 1.54
CA MET A 44 1.71 4.22 0.89
C MET A 44 1.55 5.14 -0.34
N VAL A 45 1.90 6.42 -0.23
CA VAL A 45 1.83 7.34 -1.37
C VAL A 45 2.82 6.96 -2.48
N ALA A 46 4.03 6.50 -2.12
CA ALA A 46 5.00 6.04 -3.10
C ALA A 46 4.47 4.86 -3.93
N TYR A 47 3.85 3.87 -3.28
CA TYR A 47 3.36 2.67 -3.98
C TYR A 47 1.99 2.85 -4.65
N LEU A 48 1.06 3.56 -4.01
CA LEU A 48 -0.33 3.66 -4.46
C LEU A 48 -0.60 4.96 -5.25
N GLY A 49 0.34 5.90 -5.24
CA GLY A 49 0.12 7.26 -5.69
C GLY A 49 -0.71 8.08 -4.69
N MET A 50 -1.02 9.33 -5.07
CA MET A 50 -1.80 10.23 -4.21
C MET A 50 -3.22 9.67 -3.95
N PRO A 51 -3.70 9.71 -2.69
CA PRO A 51 -5.06 9.32 -2.37
C PRO A 51 -6.10 10.28 -2.96
N PRO A 52 -7.35 9.85 -3.15
CA PRO A 52 -8.46 10.74 -3.46
C PRO A 52 -8.64 11.83 -2.39
N LEU A 53 -9.06 13.03 -2.79
CA LEU A 53 -9.17 14.19 -1.90
C LEU A 53 -10.07 13.90 -0.68
N GLU A 54 -11.16 13.16 -0.86
CA GLU A 54 -12.07 12.81 0.23
C GLU A 54 -11.37 11.96 1.30
N TYR A 55 -10.43 11.10 0.88
CA TYR A 55 -9.62 10.29 1.79
C TYR A 55 -8.65 11.15 2.58
N THR A 56 -8.00 12.14 1.94
CA THR A 56 -7.06 13.05 2.63
C THR A 56 -7.72 13.79 3.79
N GLN A 57 -9.02 14.07 3.67
CA GLN A 57 -9.81 14.80 4.67
C GLN A 57 -10.57 13.88 5.65
N SER A 58 -10.44 12.56 5.50
CA SER A 58 -11.27 11.59 6.22
C SER A 58 -10.80 11.30 7.65
N ASN A 59 -9.49 11.37 7.93
CA ASN A 59 -8.92 10.99 9.22
C ASN A 59 -7.90 12.03 9.75
N HIS A 60 -7.68 12.02 11.06
CA HIS A 60 -6.73 12.88 11.76
C HIS A 60 -5.30 12.73 11.24
N MET A 61 -4.84 11.51 10.92
CA MET A 61 -3.49 11.32 10.38
C MET A 61 -3.33 11.93 8.98
N THR A 62 -4.24 11.65 8.05
CA THR A 62 -4.15 12.21 6.69
C THR A 62 -4.19 13.74 6.70
N LYS A 63 -4.97 14.35 7.59
CA LYS A 63 -4.98 15.81 7.78
C LYS A 63 -3.67 16.41 8.30
N LYS A 64 -2.79 15.60 8.90
CA LYS A 64 -1.46 16.07 9.33
C LYS A 64 -0.48 16.14 8.17
N VAL A 65 -0.65 15.31 7.15
CA VAL A 65 0.35 15.09 6.09
C VAL A 65 -0.10 15.55 4.70
N PHE A 66 -1.38 15.93 4.56
CA PHE A 66 -1.94 16.54 3.36
C PHE A 66 -2.53 17.92 3.66
N ASP A 67 -2.44 18.84 2.70
CA ASP A 67 -3.13 20.13 2.77
C ASP A 67 -4.62 20.00 2.42
N LYS A 68 -5.35 21.13 2.40
CA LYS A 68 -6.78 21.16 2.06
C LYS A 68 -7.06 20.87 0.58
N GLN A 69 -6.04 20.95 -0.28
CA GLN A 69 -6.10 20.66 -1.71
C GLN A 69 -5.69 19.21 -2.01
N GLY A 70 -5.24 18.45 -1.00
CA GLY A 70 -4.80 17.07 -1.14
C GLY A 70 -3.33 16.91 -1.53
N HIS A 71 -2.53 17.99 -1.49
CA HIS A 71 -1.09 17.90 -1.74
C HIS A 71 -0.36 17.42 -0.49
N TRP A 72 0.67 16.60 -0.71
CA TRP A 72 1.56 16.14 0.35
C TRP A 72 2.35 17.29 0.96
N THR A 73 2.33 17.39 2.29
CA THR A 73 3.07 18.42 3.05
C THR A 73 4.23 17.83 3.86
N GLY A 74 4.31 16.51 3.99
CA GLY A 74 5.29 15.84 4.85
C GLY A 74 5.03 15.98 6.35
N GLY A 75 3.92 16.62 6.73
CA GLY A 75 3.59 16.93 8.12
C GLY A 75 4.62 17.79 8.83
N SER A 76 4.58 17.82 10.16
CA SER A 76 5.43 18.69 10.97
C SER A 76 6.93 18.39 10.87
N LYS A 77 7.29 17.16 10.50
CA LYS A 77 8.68 16.73 10.31
C LYS A 77 9.19 16.92 8.87
N GLY A 78 8.35 17.35 7.92
CA GLY A 78 8.75 17.56 6.53
C GLY A 78 9.20 16.29 5.81
N VAL A 79 8.54 15.15 6.09
CA VAL A 79 8.87 13.85 5.49
C VAL A 79 8.62 13.90 3.99
N THR A 80 9.58 13.45 3.19
CA THR A 80 9.44 13.34 1.73
C THR A 80 8.86 12.00 1.33
N ILE A 81 8.11 11.96 0.23
CA ILE A 81 7.70 10.69 -0.37
C ILE A 81 8.95 9.99 -0.92
N PRO A 82 9.26 8.74 -0.50
CA PRO A 82 10.41 8.02 -1.00
C PRO A 82 10.24 7.69 -2.49
N ASN A 83 11.34 7.66 -3.23
CA ASN A 83 11.35 7.25 -4.63
C ASN A 83 11.52 5.73 -4.73
N ILE A 84 10.43 5.01 -4.48
CA ILE A 84 10.36 3.55 -4.47
C ILE A 84 9.14 3.09 -5.26
N SER A 85 9.24 1.92 -5.89
CA SER A 85 8.15 1.28 -6.64
C SER A 85 8.03 -0.20 -6.29
N LEU A 86 6.84 -0.77 -6.48
CA LEU A 86 6.65 -2.21 -6.30
C LEU A 86 7.45 -2.98 -7.37
N GLU A 87 7.50 -2.45 -8.58
CA GLU A 87 8.23 -3.02 -9.72
C GLU A 87 9.71 -3.21 -9.43
N GLU A 88 10.38 -2.24 -8.83
CA GLU A 88 11.80 -2.33 -8.54
C GLU A 88 12.09 -3.29 -7.38
N ARG A 89 11.14 -3.42 -6.44
CA ARG A 89 11.31 -4.24 -5.24
C ARG A 89 10.98 -5.72 -5.46
N VAL A 90 10.09 -6.07 -6.40
CA VAL A 90 9.85 -7.48 -6.73
C VAL A 90 11.08 -8.08 -7.40
N SER A 91 11.75 -8.98 -6.69
CA SER A 91 13.02 -9.58 -7.08
C SER A 91 12.90 -11.07 -7.43
N VAL A 92 11.93 -11.77 -6.81
CA VAL A 92 11.77 -13.22 -6.96
C VAL A 92 11.09 -13.58 -8.28
N LEU A 93 10.06 -12.83 -8.67
CA LEU A 93 9.27 -13.09 -9.85
C LEU A 93 9.80 -12.33 -11.08
N LYS A 94 9.59 -12.87 -12.29
CA LYS A 94 10.03 -12.25 -13.55
C LYS A 94 8.98 -12.40 -14.65
N GLY A 95 9.09 -11.55 -15.67
CA GLY A 95 8.23 -11.63 -16.85
C GLY A 95 6.74 -11.51 -16.49
N GLU A 96 5.91 -12.33 -17.13
CA GLU A 96 4.45 -12.30 -16.96
C GLU A 96 4.01 -12.60 -15.51
N GLU A 97 4.67 -13.51 -14.82
CA GLU A 97 4.33 -13.86 -13.43
C GLU A 97 4.49 -12.67 -12.48
N LYS A 98 5.54 -11.86 -12.68
CA LYS A 98 5.75 -10.60 -11.95
C LYS A 98 4.63 -9.60 -12.22
N GLU A 99 4.24 -9.42 -13.47
CA GLU A 99 3.16 -8.50 -13.83
C GLU A 99 1.82 -8.92 -13.19
N LEU A 100 1.51 -10.23 -13.22
CA LEU A 100 0.32 -10.79 -12.60
C LEU A 100 0.33 -10.67 -11.07
N PHE A 101 1.48 -10.86 -10.43
CA PHE A 101 1.65 -10.67 -8.99
C PHE A 101 1.42 -9.21 -8.59
N LEU A 102 2.04 -8.29 -9.33
CA LEU A 102 1.89 -6.86 -9.08
C LEU A 102 0.43 -6.40 -9.26
N ASP A 103 -0.28 -6.91 -10.26
CA ASP A 103 -1.72 -6.63 -10.44
C ASP A 103 -2.55 -7.16 -9.25
N LEU A 104 -2.24 -8.37 -8.76
CA LEU A 104 -2.89 -8.94 -7.59
C LEU A 104 -2.69 -8.02 -6.36
N ILE A 105 -1.43 -7.69 -6.03
CA ILE A 105 -1.08 -6.86 -4.89
C ILE A 105 -1.76 -5.48 -4.99
N ARG A 106 -1.75 -4.84 -6.16
CA ARG A 106 -2.45 -3.55 -6.39
C ARG A 106 -3.95 -3.65 -6.24
N SER A 107 -4.55 -4.79 -6.56
CA SER A 107 -6.00 -4.99 -6.36
C SER A 107 -6.40 -5.08 -4.89
N MET A 108 -5.43 -5.37 -4.01
CA MET A 108 -5.59 -5.45 -2.56
C MET A 108 -5.18 -4.13 -1.87
N LEU A 109 -4.14 -3.47 -2.37
CA LEU A 109 -3.63 -2.19 -1.87
C LEU A 109 -4.34 -1.01 -2.52
N ARG A 110 -5.54 -0.70 -2.02
CA ARG A 110 -6.28 0.52 -2.40
C ARG A 110 -6.52 1.41 -1.19
N TRP A 111 -6.47 2.73 -1.44
CA TRP A 111 -6.75 3.76 -0.43
C TRP A 111 -8.14 3.56 0.19
N ARG A 112 -9.17 3.44 -0.64
CA ARG A 112 -10.54 3.19 -0.18
C ARG A 112 -10.76 1.68 0.00
N PRO A 113 -11.26 1.22 1.15
CA PRO A 113 -11.54 -0.20 1.39
C PRO A 113 -12.50 -0.82 0.36
N GLU A 114 -13.50 -0.05 -0.08
CA GLU A 114 -14.49 -0.43 -1.09
C GLU A 114 -13.89 -0.73 -2.47
N ASP A 115 -12.74 -0.14 -2.82
CA ASP A 115 -12.06 -0.37 -4.09
C ASP A 115 -11.21 -1.67 -4.08
N ARG A 116 -11.00 -2.27 -2.90
CA ARG A 116 -10.22 -3.51 -2.77
C ARG A 116 -11.07 -4.70 -3.21
N LYS A 117 -10.49 -5.65 -3.94
CA LYS A 117 -11.17 -6.93 -4.24
C LYS A 117 -11.45 -7.70 -2.94
N SER A 118 -12.54 -8.48 -2.91
CA SER A 118 -12.84 -9.43 -1.82
C SER A 118 -11.97 -10.68 -1.94
N ALA A 119 -11.85 -11.46 -0.86
CA ALA A 119 -11.13 -12.74 -0.88
C ALA A 119 -11.64 -13.68 -1.99
N THR A 120 -12.96 -13.77 -2.17
CA THR A 120 -13.58 -14.59 -3.22
C THR A 120 -13.24 -14.13 -4.63
N GLU A 121 -13.05 -12.83 -4.85
CA GLU A 121 -12.61 -12.28 -6.14
C GLU A 121 -11.12 -12.50 -6.37
N LEU A 122 -10.30 -12.36 -5.32
CA LEU A 122 -8.85 -12.60 -5.38
C LEU A 122 -8.53 -14.06 -5.69
N LEU A 123 -9.29 -15.01 -5.16
CA LEU A 123 -9.12 -16.44 -5.49
C LEU A 123 -9.34 -16.76 -6.98
N LYS A 124 -10.03 -15.89 -7.72
CA LYS A 124 -10.25 -16.03 -9.17
C LYS A 124 -9.23 -15.25 -10.00
N HIS A 125 -8.26 -14.61 -9.36
CA HIS A 125 -7.25 -13.83 -10.05
C HIS A 125 -6.36 -14.73 -10.91
N PRO A 126 -5.95 -14.31 -12.13
CA PRO A 126 -5.10 -15.13 -12.99
C PRO A 126 -3.80 -15.59 -12.32
N TRP A 127 -3.20 -14.75 -11.48
CA TRP A 127 -2.03 -15.13 -10.69
C TRP A 127 -2.27 -16.34 -9.76
N MET A 128 -3.49 -16.45 -9.19
CA MET A 128 -3.87 -17.58 -8.33
C MET A 128 -4.29 -18.82 -9.13
N ALA A 129 -4.61 -18.65 -10.42
CA ALA A 129 -5.14 -19.71 -11.28
C ALA A 129 -4.06 -20.68 -11.77
N ASP A 130 -2.79 -20.29 -11.75
CA ASP A 130 -1.65 -21.13 -12.16
C ASP A 130 -0.97 -21.85 -10.97
N THR A 131 -1.38 -21.53 -9.73
CA THR A 131 -0.84 -22.14 -8.51
C THR A 131 -1.65 -23.34 -8.00
N MET A 132 -2.71 -23.75 -8.70
CA MET A 132 -3.56 -24.93 -8.36
C MET A 132 -3.59 -25.97 -9.46
#